data_AF-A0A0F9PBY1-F1
#
_entry.id   AF-A0A0F9PBY1-F1
#
_cell.length_a   1.000
_cell.length_b   1.000
_cell.length_c   1.000
_cell.angle_alpha   90.00
_cell.angle_beta   90.00
_cell.angle_gamma   90.00
#
_symmetry.space_group_name_H-M   'P 1'
#
loop_
_entity.id
_entity.type
_entity.pdbx_description
1 polymer ?
#
loop_
_entity_poly.entity_id
_entity_poly.type
_entity_poly.pdbx_seq_one_letter_code
_entity_poly.pdbx_strand_id
1 'polypeptide(L)'
;MMKQKLTHWVRKEHKDLILKGGGKFMHRDRRLREKFEIKPEGFWLSVDNSWEDWIKGNWEDWMKGRVCVEAELVDDINLFVIKTKKQFLDKYYELTGKIPKGFLMNWHEFHEKMKEKYDGMMLLAEPFYKHRMDMGFMYFYGWDCESICVWNKKKIKFKEIRK
;
A
#
# COMPACT_ATOMS: atom_id res chain seq x y z
N MET A 1 7.82 9.37 20.58
CA MET A 1 7.70 9.15 19.13
C MET A 1 6.60 10.07 18.61
N MET A 2 6.89 10.95 17.65
CA MET A 2 5.85 11.75 17.00
C MET A 2 4.93 10.80 16.23
N LYS A 3 3.60 11.01 16.33
CA LYS A 3 2.60 10.23 15.60
C LYS A 3 2.70 10.62 14.12
N GLN A 4 3.03 9.68 13.24
CA GLN A 4 3.09 9.91 11.80
C GLN A 4 1.73 10.38 11.28
N LYS A 5 1.74 11.33 10.35
CA LYS A 5 0.52 11.77 9.65
C LYS A 5 0.21 10.77 8.56
N LEU A 6 -0.99 10.20 8.58
CA LEU A 6 -1.45 9.27 7.55
C LEU A 6 -2.58 9.89 6.76
N THR A 7 -2.50 9.80 5.44
CA THR A 7 -3.53 10.32 4.54
C THR A 7 -3.92 9.33 3.46
N HIS A 8 -5.16 9.41 3.00
CA HIS A 8 -5.66 8.61 1.88
C HIS A 8 -6.27 9.51 0.81
N TRP A 9 -5.83 9.29 -0.42
CA TRP A 9 -6.35 10.00 -1.59
C TRP A 9 -7.48 9.22 -2.23
N VAL A 10 -8.66 9.83 -2.27
CA VAL A 10 -9.88 9.24 -2.79
C VAL A 10 -10.50 10.15 -3.85
N ARG A 11 -11.23 9.58 -4.80
CA ARG A 11 -12.06 10.40 -5.69
C ARG A 11 -13.11 11.17 -4.89
N LYS A 12 -13.38 12.41 -5.29
CA LYS A 12 -14.28 13.32 -4.56
C LYS A 12 -15.66 12.69 -4.33
N GLU A 13 -16.20 11.98 -5.32
CA GLU A 13 -17.49 11.29 -5.26
C GLU A 13 -17.55 10.12 -4.26
N HIS A 14 -16.41 9.58 -3.81
CA HIS A 14 -16.35 8.49 -2.83
C HIS A 14 -15.93 8.95 -1.43
N LYS A 15 -15.70 10.25 -1.21
CA LYS A 15 -15.24 10.80 0.07
C LYS A 15 -16.16 10.38 1.22
N ASP A 16 -17.44 10.65 1.11
CA ASP A 16 -18.41 10.38 2.19
C ASP A 16 -18.55 8.89 2.48
N LEU A 17 -18.40 8.07 1.44
CA LEU A 17 -18.39 6.62 1.57
C LEU A 17 -17.19 6.16 2.40
N ILE A 18 -15.98 6.69 2.15
CA ILE A 18 -14.77 6.37 2.93
C ILE A 18 -14.91 6.85 4.38
N LEU A 19 -15.38 8.08 4.61
CA LEU A 19 -15.52 8.66 5.94
C LEU A 19 -16.48 7.87 6.84
N LYS A 20 -17.53 7.27 6.26
CA LYS A 20 -18.46 6.40 6.99
C LYS A 20 -17.91 5.00 7.27
N GLY A 21 -16.62 4.75 7.02
CA GLY A 21 -16.04 3.41 7.06
C GLY A 21 -16.57 2.50 5.96
N GLY A 22 -17.18 3.07 4.92
CA GLY A 22 -17.63 2.40 3.71
C GLY A 22 -16.55 2.40 2.62
N GLY A 23 -16.89 1.93 1.43
CA GLY A 23 -15.94 1.84 0.32
C GLY A 23 -15.36 0.45 0.14
N LYS A 24 -15.17 0.08 -1.12
CA LYS A 24 -14.51 -1.15 -1.53
C LYS A 24 -13.06 -0.83 -1.86
N PHE A 25 -12.19 -1.82 -1.76
CA PHE A 25 -10.91 -1.80 -2.47
C PHE A 25 -11.22 -1.71 -3.96
N MET A 26 -11.27 -0.51 -4.52
CA MET A 26 -11.52 -0.35 -5.96
C MET A 26 -10.18 -0.39 -6.69
N HIS A 27 -9.94 -1.42 -7.50
CA HIS A 27 -9.83 -1.28 -8.97
C HIS A 27 -9.51 -2.58 -9.73
N ARG A 28 -10.02 -2.60 -10.99
CA ARG A 28 -9.83 -3.52 -12.14
C ARG A 28 -10.41 -4.94 -12.05
N ASP A 29 -10.85 -5.43 -13.20
CA ASP A 29 -11.47 -6.75 -13.42
C ASP A 29 -10.66 -7.85 -12.74
N ARG A 30 -11.32 -8.62 -11.85
CA ARG A 30 -10.73 -9.73 -11.08
C ARG A 30 -9.92 -10.69 -11.95
N ARG A 31 -10.33 -10.89 -13.22
CA ARG A 31 -9.67 -11.80 -14.17
C ARG A 31 -8.27 -11.35 -14.61
N LEU A 32 -7.99 -10.05 -14.60
CA LEU A 32 -6.65 -9.51 -14.91
C LEU A 32 -5.71 -9.53 -13.70
N ARG A 33 -6.26 -9.80 -12.51
CA ARG A 33 -5.64 -9.61 -11.20
C ARG A 33 -4.81 -10.80 -10.75
N GLU A 34 -5.42 -11.98 -10.82
CA GLU A 34 -4.83 -13.27 -10.43
C GLU A 34 -3.53 -13.58 -11.20
N LYS A 35 -3.34 -12.94 -12.37
CA LYS A 35 -2.22 -13.20 -13.27
C LYS A 35 -1.14 -12.10 -13.30
N PHE A 36 -1.45 -10.86 -12.91
CA PHE A 36 -0.56 -9.72 -13.17
C PHE A 36 -0.48 -8.66 -12.06
N GLU A 37 -1.29 -8.74 -11.00
CA GLU A 37 -1.24 -7.69 -9.98
C GLU A 37 -0.09 -7.93 -9.00
N ILE A 38 0.95 -7.11 -9.13
CA ILE A 38 2.16 -7.17 -8.31
C ILE A 38 1.91 -6.64 -6.90
N LYS A 39 0.86 -5.82 -6.69
CA LYS A 39 0.64 -5.04 -5.48
C LYS A 39 -0.55 -5.55 -4.66
N PRO A 40 -0.48 -5.45 -3.32
CA PRO A 40 -1.56 -5.90 -2.46
C PRO A 40 -2.78 -4.98 -2.57
N GLU A 41 -3.93 -5.59 -2.41
CA GLU A 41 -5.19 -4.88 -2.29
C GLU A 41 -5.35 -4.31 -0.88
N GLY A 42 -5.76 -3.06 -0.76
CA GLY A 42 -5.95 -2.41 0.54
C GLY A 42 -6.26 -0.93 0.40
N PHE A 43 -6.44 -0.27 1.54
CA PHE A 43 -6.36 1.18 1.63
C PHE A 43 -4.91 1.59 1.66
N TRP A 44 -4.50 2.32 0.63
CA TRP A 44 -3.17 2.87 0.53
C TRP A 44 -3.11 4.23 1.21
N LEU A 45 -2.26 4.32 2.21
CA LEU A 45 -2.04 5.49 3.03
C LEU A 45 -0.67 6.07 2.70
N SER A 46 -0.62 7.36 2.44
CA SER A 46 0.62 8.12 2.44
C SER A 46 1.07 8.37 3.87
N VAL A 47 2.39 8.39 4.07
CA VAL A 47 3.04 8.68 5.35
C VAL A 47 3.69 10.04 5.25
N ASP A 48 3.38 10.94 6.19
CA ASP A 48 3.96 12.29 6.31
C ASP A 48 3.91 13.13 5.01
N ASN A 49 2.83 12.96 4.24
CA ASN A 49 2.57 13.59 2.94
C ASN A 49 3.52 13.16 1.79
N SER A 50 4.18 12.00 1.95
CA SER A 50 5.12 11.45 0.97
C SER A 50 4.55 11.34 -0.45
N TRP A 51 3.25 11.05 -0.58
CA TRP A 51 2.56 10.92 -1.86
C TRP A 51 2.31 12.28 -2.46
N GLU A 52 1.82 13.23 -1.67
CA GLU A 52 1.55 14.60 -2.09
C GLU A 52 2.80 15.25 -2.68
N ASP A 53 3.93 15.08 -2.01
CA ASP A 53 5.20 15.63 -2.46
C ASP A 53 5.68 14.94 -3.75
N TRP A 54 5.55 13.62 -3.83
CA TRP A 54 5.89 12.89 -5.05
C TRP A 54 4.98 13.27 -6.23
N ILE A 55 3.67 13.35 -6.03
CA ILE A 55 2.69 13.64 -7.07
C ILE A 55 2.87 15.07 -7.61
N LYS A 56 3.11 16.07 -6.75
CA LYS A 56 3.37 17.45 -7.21
C LYS A 56 4.57 17.54 -8.14
N GLY A 57 5.60 16.71 -7.93
CA GLY A 57 6.80 16.70 -8.77
C GLY A 57 6.70 15.82 -10.02
N ASN A 58 5.78 14.86 -10.07
CA ASN A 58 5.79 13.79 -11.09
C ASN A 58 4.47 13.62 -11.86
N TRP A 59 3.32 13.95 -11.26
CA TRP A 59 2.01 13.64 -11.85
C TRP A 59 0.85 14.50 -11.29
N GLU A 60 0.98 15.83 -11.36
CA GLU A 60 0.01 16.76 -10.76
C GLU A 60 -1.45 16.50 -11.20
N ASP A 61 -1.65 16.12 -12.48
CA ASP A 61 -2.96 15.75 -13.03
C ASP A 61 -3.66 14.61 -12.30
N TRP A 62 -2.92 13.71 -11.64
CA TRP A 62 -3.52 12.62 -10.86
C TRP A 62 -4.39 13.13 -9.71
N MET A 63 -4.08 14.31 -9.15
CA MET A 63 -4.85 14.93 -8.07
C MET A 63 -6.19 15.49 -8.54
N LYS A 64 -6.39 15.71 -9.85
CA LYS A 64 -7.64 16.27 -10.39
C LYS A 64 -8.82 15.34 -10.06
N GLY A 65 -9.86 15.90 -9.44
CA GLY A 65 -11.05 15.15 -9.01
C GLY A 65 -10.84 14.28 -7.77
N ARG A 66 -9.69 14.39 -7.09
CA ARG A 66 -9.41 13.69 -5.83
C ARG A 66 -9.38 14.65 -4.65
N VAL A 67 -9.66 14.09 -3.48
CA VAL A 67 -9.56 14.74 -2.20
C VAL A 67 -8.77 13.86 -1.24
N CYS A 68 -8.10 14.51 -0.31
CA CYS A 68 -7.33 13.85 0.72
C CYS A 68 -8.15 13.79 2.02
N VAL A 69 -8.13 12.63 2.69
CA VAL A 69 -8.70 12.44 4.03
C VAL A 69 -7.61 11.95 4.97
N GLU A 70 -7.69 12.30 6.25
CA GLU A 70 -6.75 11.75 7.23
C GLU A 70 -7.17 10.33 7.59
N ALA A 71 -6.17 9.50 7.87
CA ALA A 71 -6.34 8.15 8.36
C ALA A 71 -5.70 8.02 9.74
N GLU A 72 -6.29 7.18 10.58
CA GLU A 72 -5.71 6.76 11.85
C GLU A 72 -5.75 5.24 11.92
N LEU A 73 -4.61 4.65 12.25
CA LEU A 73 -4.52 3.22 12.55
C LEU A 73 -4.90 3.01 14.01
N VAL A 74 -5.55 1.89 14.30
CA VAL A 74 -5.77 1.46 15.68
C VAL A 74 -4.46 0.95 16.30
N ASP A 75 -4.34 1.05 17.63
CA ASP A 75 -3.08 0.78 18.33
C ASP A 75 -2.62 -0.68 18.23
N ASP A 76 -3.55 -1.62 18.04
CA ASP A 76 -3.29 -3.06 17.93
C ASP A 76 -3.16 -3.55 16.47
N ILE A 77 -2.81 -2.67 15.54
CA ILE A 77 -2.60 -3.06 14.14
C ILE A 77 -1.33 -3.91 13.98
N ASN A 78 -1.45 -5.04 13.28
CA ASN A 78 -0.31 -5.89 12.95
C ASN A 78 0.16 -5.66 11.52
N LEU A 79 1.16 -4.78 11.34
CA LEU A 79 1.75 -4.50 10.02
C LEU A 79 3.00 -5.32 9.77
N PHE A 80 3.12 -5.88 8.56
CA PHE A 80 4.42 -6.30 8.07
C PHE A 80 5.21 -5.10 7.58
N VAL A 81 6.18 -4.65 8.39
CA VAL A 81 7.07 -3.55 8.04
C VAL A 81 8.25 -4.09 7.22
N ILE A 82 8.28 -3.69 5.96
CA ILE A 82 9.32 -4.03 4.99
C ILE A 82 10.50 -3.10 5.25
N LYS A 83 11.59 -3.64 5.80
CA LYS A 83 12.82 -2.90 6.15
C LYS A 83 13.95 -3.14 5.16
N THR A 84 14.04 -4.35 4.60
CA THR A 84 15.01 -4.67 3.55
C THR A 84 14.41 -5.56 2.46
N LYS A 85 15.01 -5.54 1.26
CA LYS A 85 14.66 -6.48 0.18
C LYS A 85 14.84 -7.93 0.62
N LYS A 86 15.92 -8.24 1.36
CA LYS A 86 16.18 -9.60 1.86
C LYS A 86 15.07 -10.08 2.79
N GLN A 87 14.68 -9.28 3.78
CA GLN A 87 13.59 -9.61 4.70
C GLN A 87 12.28 -9.89 3.95
N PHE A 88 11.98 -9.09 2.92
CA PHE A 88 10.81 -9.31 2.09
C PHE A 88 10.87 -10.64 1.33
N LEU A 89 12.01 -10.95 0.71
CA LEU A 89 12.22 -12.20 -0.04
C LEU A 89 12.20 -13.43 0.89
N ASP A 90 12.81 -13.33 2.07
CA ASP A 90 12.78 -14.37 3.10
C ASP A 90 11.32 -14.63 3.54
N LYS A 91 10.54 -13.57 3.77
CA LYS A 91 9.12 -13.68 4.12
C LYS A 91 8.29 -14.29 2.99
N TYR A 92 8.59 -13.94 1.73
CA TYR A 92 7.95 -14.57 0.57
C TYR A 92 8.21 -16.08 0.56
N TYR A 93 9.45 -16.50 0.75
CA TYR A 93 9.80 -17.91 0.80
C TYR A 93 9.14 -18.63 1.98
N GLU A 94 9.15 -18.02 3.18
CA GLU A 94 8.49 -18.55 4.38
C GLU A 94 7.01 -18.86 4.15
N LEU A 95 6.29 -17.96 3.48
CA LEU A 95 4.84 -18.07 3.30
C LEU A 95 4.42 -18.95 2.12
N THR A 96 5.24 -19.02 1.08
CA THR A 96 4.87 -19.69 -0.19
C THR A 96 5.65 -20.98 -0.43
N GLY A 97 6.76 -21.21 0.28
CA GLY A 97 7.71 -22.29 0.01
C GLY A 97 8.45 -22.16 -1.33
N LYS A 98 8.29 -21.03 -2.05
CA LYS A 98 8.80 -20.84 -3.41
C LYS A 98 10.00 -19.90 -3.42
N ILE A 99 11.05 -20.30 -4.12
CA ILE A 99 12.22 -19.44 -4.34
C ILE A 99 11.80 -18.26 -5.24
N PRO A 100 12.04 -17.00 -4.84
CA PRO A 100 11.80 -15.82 -5.67
C PRO A 100 12.59 -15.91 -6.99
N LYS A 101 11.91 -15.97 -8.14
CA LYS A 101 12.55 -16.05 -9.47
C LYS A 101 12.01 -14.98 -10.41
N GLY A 102 12.65 -13.81 -10.41
CA GLY A 102 12.40 -12.76 -11.38
C GLY A 102 10.95 -12.25 -11.41
N PHE A 103 10.47 -11.88 -12.60
CA PHE A 103 9.11 -11.36 -12.83
C PHE A 103 7.98 -12.36 -12.57
N LEU A 104 8.26 -13.66 -12.43
CA LEU A 104 7.26 -14.73 -12.35
C LEU A 104 6.86 -15.09 -10.91
N MET A 105 7.07 -14.18 -9.96
CA MET A 105 6.63 -14.40 -8.58
C MET A 105 5.10 -14.43 -8.49
N ASN A 106 4.57 -15.40 -7.75
CA ASN A 106 3.14 -15.50 -7.48
C ASN A 106 2.75 -14.53 -6.38
N TRP A 107 2.61 -13.25 -6.73
CA TRP A 107 2.26 -12.19 -5.81
C TRP A 107 0.91 -12.41 -5.14
N HIS A 108 -0.05 -12.97 -5.89
CA HIS A 108 -1.39 -13.24 -5.37
C HIS A 108 -1.37 -14.19 -4.17
N GLU A 109 -0.72 -15.36 -4.32
CA GLU A 109 -0.58 -16.33 -3.22
C GLU A 109 0.15 -15.73 -2.02
N PHE A 110 1.21 -14.96 -2.27
CA PHE A 110 1.92 -14.25 -1.21
C PHE A 110 0.99 -13.28 -0.46
N HIS A 111 0.21 -12.47 -1.18
CA HIS A 111 -0.73 -11.52 -0.57
C HIS A 111 -1.84 -12.21 0.22
N GLU A 112 -2.40 -13.31 -0.27
CA GLU A 112 -3.40 -14.09 0.49
C GLU A 112 -2.80 -14.63 1.80
N LYS A 113 -1.60 -15.19 1.75
CA LYS A 113 -0.87 -15.64 2.95
C LYS A 113 -0.51 -14.50 3.90
N MET A 114 -0.24 -13.31 3.38
CA MET A 114 -0.01 -12.12 4.19
C MET A 114 -1.29 -11.68 4.90
N LYS A 115 -2.44 -11.72 4.23
CA LYS A 115 -3.75 -11.37 4.80
C LYS A 115 -4.18 -12.31 5.92
N GLU A 116 -3.74 -13.56 5.90
CA GLU A 116 -3.97 -14.53 6.99
C GLU A 116 -3.22 -14.14 8.28
N LYS A 117 -2.11 -13.41 8.19
CA LYS A 117 -1.19 -13.14 9.32
C LYS A 117 -1.12 -11.69 9.76
N TYR A 118 -1.38 -10.75 8.86
CA TYR A 118 -1.17 -9.32 9.08
C TYR A 118 -2.44 -8.53 8.71
N ASP A 119 -2.56 -7.31 9.23
CA ASP A 119 -3.62 -6.36 8.90
C ASP A 119 -3.27 -5.47 7.69
N GLY A 120 -1.99 -5.38 7.37
CA GLY A 120 -1.43 -4.58 6.31
C GLY A 120 0.08 -4.76 6.16
N MET A 121 0.67 -3.99 5.24
CA MET A 121 2.11 -3.87 5.09
C MET A 121 2.53 -2.41 4.95
N MET A 122 3.74 -2.12 5.41
CA MET A 122 4.35 -0.79 5.33
C MET A 122 5.68 -0.91 4.57
N LEU A 123 5.84 -0.08 3.54
CA LEU A 123 7.11 0.10 2.86
C LEU A 123 7.73 1.41 3.34
N LEU A 124 8.93 1.33 3.91
CA LEU A 124 9.77 2.50 4.18
C LEU A 124 10.38 3.00 2.86
N ALA A 125 10.46 4.30 2.59
CA ALA A 125 10.97 4.80 1.29
C ALA A 125 12.44 4.39 1.04
N GLU A 126 13.28 4.53 2.06
CA GLU A 126 14.67 4.06 2.07
C GLU A 126 14.76 2.78 2.91
N PRO A 127 15.48 1.73 2.46
CA PRO A 127 16.43 1.67 1.34
C PRO A 127 15.82 1.20 0.00
N PHE A 128 14.51 1.38 -0.24
CA PHE A 128 13.81 0.70 -1.32
C PHE A 128 13.77 1.45 -2.63
N TYR A 129 13.90 2.78 -2.60
CA TYR A 129 13.92 3.60 -3.80
C TYR A 129 14.97 3.13 -4.81
N LYS A 130 16.16 2.69 -4.37
CA LYS A 130 17.21 2.15 -5.26
C LYS A 130 16.85 0.81 -5.93
N HIS A 131 15.92 0.05 -5.35
CA HIS A 131 15.50 -1.24 -5.86
C HIS A 131 14.27 -1.15 -6.79
N ARG A 132 13.66 0.03 -6.96
CA ARG A 132 12.44 0.18 -7.78
C ARG A 132 12.63 -0.16 -9.25
N MET A 133 13.85 0.03 -9.77
CA MET A 133 14.22 -0.25 -11.16
C MET A 133 14.93 -1.61 -11.32
N ASP A 134 14.92 -2.44 -10.28
CA ASP A 134 15.46 -3.80 -10.36
C ASP A 134 14.54 -4.65 -11.22
N MET A 135 14.92 -4.84 -12.49
CA MET A 135 14.16 -5.66 -13.43
C MET A 135 14.01 -7.11 -12.93
N GLY A 136 14.92 -7.62 -12.09
CA GLY A 136 14.75 -8.92 -11.44
C GLY A 136 13.71 -8.93 -10.32
N PHE A 137 13.20 -7.78 -9.89
CA PHE A 137 12.32 -7.61 -8.75
C PHE A 137 11.44 -6.34 -8.85
N MET A 138 10.32 -6.45 -9.57
CA MET A 138 9.43 -5.31 -9.82
C MET A 138 8.45 -4.98 -8.69
N TYR A 139 8.54 -5.64 -7.52
CA TYR A 139 7.55 -5.44 -6.46
C TYR A 139 7.50 -4.00 -5.94
N PHE A 140 8.67 -3.37 -5.80
CA PHE A 140 8.79 -1.98 -5.36
C PHE A 140 8.58 -0.98 -6.50
N TYR A 141 8.41 -1.45 -7.75
CA TYR A 141 8.11 -0.56 -8.85
C TYR A 141 6.73 0.09 -8.66
N GLY A 142 6.69 1.41 -8.77
CA GLY A 142 5.51 2.22 -8.50
C GLY A 142 5.17 2.35 -7.01
N TRP A 143 5.98 1.83 -6.10
CA TRP A 143 5.98 2.26 -4.70
C TRP A 143 7.05 3.35 -4.56
N ASP A 144 6.75 4.54 -5.08
CA ASP A 144 7.77 5.57 -5.28
C ASP A 144 8.12 6.34 -3.99
N CYS A 145 7.38 6.10 -2.91
CA CYS A 145 7.52 6.77 -1.63
C CYS A 145 6.96 5.91 -0.48
N GLU A 146 7.23 6.33 0.77
CA GLU A 146 6.80 5.61 1.97
C GLU A 146 5.28 5.48 2.02
N SER A 147 4.80 4.24 2.15
CA SER A 147 3.38 3.92 1.99
C SER A 147 2.97 2.78 2.91
N ILE A 148 1.73 2.82 3.38
CA ILE A 148 1.09 1.72 4.10
C ILE A 148 -0.08 1.21 3.26
N CYS A 149 -0.14 -0.10 3.00
CA CYS A 149 -1.32 -0.74 2.43
C CYS A 149 -2.01 -1.56 3.52
N VAL A 150 -3.22 -1.18 3.91
CA VAL A 150 -3.99 -1.85 4.96
C VAL A 150 -5.23 -2.52 4.38
N TRP A 151 -5.34 -3.83 4.52
CA TRP A 151 -6.47 -4.63 4.04
C TRP A 151 -7.47 -4.97 5.14
N ASN A 152 -7.07 -4.93 6.42
CA ASN A 152 -8.04 -5.04 7.51
C ASN A 152 -8.70 -3.68 7.78
N LYS A 153 -9.87 -3.49 7.19
CA LYS A 153 -10.64 -2.25 7.31
C LYS A 153 -11.01 -1.87 8.75
N LYS A 154 -11.16 -2.85 9.65
CA LYS A 154 -11.47 -2.59 11.07
C LYS A 154 -10.32 -1.89 11.80
N LYS A 155 -9.12 -1.89 11.21
CA LYS A 155 -7.90 -1.30 11.77
C LYS A 155 -7.63 0.12 11.30
N ILE A 156 -8.54 0.74 10.55
CA ILE A 156 -8.39 2.09 10.01
C ILE A 156 -9.65 2.92 10.31
N LYS A 157 -9.44 4.16 10.72
CA LYS A 157 -10.48 5.19 10.81
C LYS A 157 -10.12 6.35 9.89
N PHE A 158 -11.11 6.89 9.19
CA PHE A 158 -10.93 8.06 8.33
C PHE A 158 -11.63 9.27 8.91
N LYS A 159 -11.04 10.45 8.73
CA LYS A 159 -11.62 11.74 9.13
C LYS A 159 -11.30 12.81 8.10
N GLU A 160 -12.10 13.86 8.08
CA GLU A 160 -11.81 15.02 7.25
C GLU A 160 -10.56 15.74 7.74
N ILE A 161 -9.75 16.23 6.80
CA ILE A 161 -8.70 17.20 7.09
C ILE A 161 -9.38 18.49 7.53
N ARG A 162 -9.24 18.86 8.80
CA ARG A 162 -9.63 20.19 9.27
C ARG A 162 -8.55 21.17 8.82
N LYS A 163 -8.95 22.16 8.02
CA LYS A 163 -8.08 23.28 7.63
C LYS A 163 -7.97 24.29 8.76
#